data_AF-A0A142WPE3-F1
#
_entry.id   AF-A0A142WPE3-F1
#
_cell.length_a   1.000
_cell.length_b   1.000
_cell.length_c   1.000
_cell.angle_alpha   90.00
_cell.angle_beta   90.00
_cell.angle_gamma   90.00
#
_symmetry.space_group_name_H-M   'P 1'
#
loop_
_entity.id
_entity.type
_entity.pdbx_description
1 polymer ?
#
loop_
_entity_poly.entity_id
_entity_poly.type
_entity_poly.pdbx_seq_one_letter_code
_entity_poly.pdbx_strand_id
1 'polypeptide(L)'
;MSGAVRDLIVVDCGNTRIKFARFEDRGADALPQLCEFAAPLCGAAIDWEELRGWPFQSRPVPGYVSGSNPPEVARVLREWPADWRKPIEKCDRRELSIPLLVDFPDRVGMDRALNAVAARALLSAGQSAVIVDSGTTVTVDVVSEAGFHGGAILPGFELSAKALNEYTALLPLIEHHRHYDSTPPSIGRNTEAALSSGLYWGHVGAVKELVARESEELRAGSTAPFPPPLLILTGGAARLLMPYLPGARFEPMLALQGLAHLAFRETA
;
A
#
# COMPACT_ATOMS: atom_id res chain seq x y z
N MET A 1 -12.05 32.77 -9.03
CA MET A 1 -12.74 31.60 -8.46
C MET A 1 -12.19 30.37 -9.17
N SER A 2 -11.12 29.75 -8.68
CA SER A 2 -10.71 28.46 -9.25
C SER A 2 -11.74 27.44 -8.83
N GLY A 3 -12.32 26.70 -9.79
CA GLY A 3 -13.21 25.59 -9.46
C GLY A 3 -12.49 24.57 -8.58
N ALA A 4 -13.23 23.90 -7.69
CA ALA A 4 -12.71 22.82 -6.88
C ALA A 4 -11.98 21.80 -7.78
N VAL A 5 -10.77 21.40 -7.37
CA VAL A 5 -10.01 20.34 -8.07
C VAL A 5 -10.84 19.06 -8.02
N ARG A 6 -11.24 18.56 -9.18
CA ARG A 6 -12.06 17.35 -9.29
C ARG A 6 -11.26 16.09 -9.55
N ASP A 7 -10.08 16.25 -10.11
CA ASP A 7 -9.17 15.16 -10.40
C ASP A 7 -7.70 15.58 -10.23
N LEU A 8 -6.86 14.61 -9.95
CA LEU A 8 -5.43 14.78 -9.77
C LEU A 8 -4.67 13.54 -10.23
N ILE A 9 -3.36 13.68 -10.40
CA ILE A 9 -2.45 12.54 -10.58
C ILE A 9 -1.61 12.37 -9.31
N VAL A 10 -1.58 11.15 -8.78
CA VAL A 10 -0.69 10.75 -7.70
C VAL A 10 0.31 9.72 -8.19
N VAL A 11 1.50 9.78 -7.61
CA VAL A 11 2.60 8.88 -7.92
C VAL A 11 3.19 8.29 -6.64
N ASP A 12 3.28 6.96 -6.58
CA ASP A 12 3.98 6.19 -5.55
C ASP A 12 5.24 5.57 -6.17
N CYS A 13 6.40 6.11 -5.81
CA CYS A 13 7.72 5.64 -6.25
C CYS A 13 8.21 4.54 -5.31
N GLY A 14 7.83 3.31 -5.58
CA GLY A 14 8.27 2.13 -4.83
C GLY A 14 9.66 1.62 -5.25
N ASN A 15 10.09 0.52 -4.63
CA ASN A 15 11.38 -0.11 -4.92
C ASN A 15 11.39 -0.96 -6.21
N THR A 16 10.22 -1.45 -6.63
CA THR A 16 10.10 -2.33 -7.80
C THR A 16 9.42 -1.64 -8.98
N ARG A 17 8.43 -0.78 -8.70
CA ARG A 17 7.61 -0.08 -9.69
C ARG A 17 7.33 1.35 -9.24
N ILE A 18 7.14 2.23 -10.20
CA ILE A 18 6.53 3.55 -9.98
C ILE A 18 5.07 3.44 -10.36
N LYS A 19 4.16 3.73 -9.45
CA LYS A 19 2.72 3.63 -9.71
C LYS A 19 2.17 5.04 -9.94
N PHE A 20 1.63 5.28 -11.11
CA PHE A 20 0.87 6.47 -11.45
C PHE A 20 -0.62 6.16 -11.36
N ALA A 21 -1.39 7.08 -10.83
CA ALA A 21 -2.83 6.93 -10.78
C ALA A 21 -3.55 8.28 -10.92
N ARG A 22 -4.59 8.29 -11.76
CA ARG A 22 -5.57 9.38 -11.78
C ARG A 22 -6.66 9.07 -10.77
N PHE A 23 -6.96 10.04 -9.90
CA PHE A 23 -8.10 9.95 -8.99
C PHE A 23 -9.10 11.06 -9.25
N GLU A 24 -10.37 10.76 -8.98
CA GLU A 24 -11.46 11.72 -8.89
C GLU A 24 -11.95 11.83 -7.43
N ASP A 25 -12.26 13.06 -7.01
CA ASP A 25 -12.78 13.31 -5.67
C ASP A 25 -14.18 12.70 -5.51
N ARG A 26 -14.40 12.06 -4.37
CA ARG A 26 -15.69 11.47 -3.97
C ARG A 26 -16.29 12.15 -2.74
N GLY A 27 -15.67 13.25 -2.27
CA GLY A 27 -16.04 13.97 -1.06
C GLY A 27 -15.31 13.45 0.18
N ALA A 28 -15.48 14.17 1.29
CA ALA A 28 -14.67 13.98 2.50
C ALA A 28 -14.86 12.62 3.20
N ASP A 29 -16.01 11.97 2.99
CA ASP A 29 -16.42 10.73 3.68
C ASP A 29 -16.14 9.46 2.85
N ALA A 30 -15.43 9.60 1.73
CA ALA A 30 -15.08 8.48 0.86
C ALA A 30 -13.61 8.55 0.44
N LEU A 31 -13.03 7.38 0.15
CA LEU A 31 -11.75 7.35 -0.55
C LEU A 31 -11.94 7.86 -1.99
N PRO A 32 -10.96 8.61 -2.52
CA PRO A 32 -10.99 9.01 -3.92
C PRO A 32 -11.10 7.80 -4.85
N GLN A 33 -11.79 7.99 -5.97
CA GLN A 33 -11.98 6.92 -6.93
C GLN A 33 -10.79 6.83 -7.86
N LEU A 34 -10.19 5.65 -7.96
CA LEU A 34 -9.19 5.35 -8.99
C LEU A 34 -9.88 5.32 -10.38
N CYS A 35 -9.38 6.14 -11.30
CA CYS A 35 -9.89 6.22 -12.67
C CYS A 35 -8.93 5.58 -13.67
N GLU A 36 -7.63 5.87 -13.55
CA GLU A 36 -6.59 5.37 -14.45
C GLU A 36 -5.38 4.92 -13.64
N PHE A 37 -4.61 3.97 -14.17
CA PHE A 37 -3.45 3.40 -13.48
C PHE A 37 -2.37 2.94 -14.47
N ALA A 38 -1.12 3.29 -14.17
CA ALA A 38 0.06 2.76 -14.85
C ALA A 38 1.15 2.43 -13.82
N ALA A 39 1.94 1.36 -14.07
CA ALA A 39 2.96 0.91 -13.12
C ALA A 39 4.26 0.46 -13.79
N PRO A 40 5.01 1.35 -14.47
CA PRO A 40 6.30 1.02 -15.04
C PRO A 40 7.27 0.47 -13.99
N LEU A 41 8.19 -0.41 -14.44
CA LEU A 41 9.29 -0.89 -13.60
C LEU A 41 10.23 0.26 -13.25
N CYS A 42 10.82 0.22 -12.05
CA CYS A 42 11.88 1.16 -11.69
C CYS A 42 13.04 1.05 -12.71
N GLY A 43 13.65 2.19 -13.05
CA GLY A 43 14.64 2.31 -14.12
C GLY A 43 14.11 2.20 -15.57
N ALA A 44 12.87 1.75 -15.81
CA ALA A 44 12.29 1.77 -17.15
C ALA A 44 11.84 3.18 -17.55
N ALA A 45 11.75 3.45 -18.85
CA ALA A 45 11.22 4.71 -19.37
C ALA A 45 9.76 4.93 -18.91
N ILE A 46 9.43 6.18 -18.56
CA ILE A 46 8.07 6.58 -18.20
C ILE A 46 7.37 7.03 -19.49
N ASP A 47 6.26 6.39 -19.85
CA ASP A 47 5.46 6.76 -21.02
C ASP A 47 4.56 7.97 -20.68
N TRP A 48 5.13 9.17 -20.80
CA TRP A 48 4.40 10.41 -20.54
C TRP A 48 3.29 10.67 -21.57
N GLU A 49 3.37 10.13 -22.79
CA GLU A 49 2.32 10.28 -23.80
C GLU A 49 1.09 9.45 -23.44
N GLU A 50 1.28 8.24 -22.92
CA GLU A 50 0.20 7.45 -22.32
C GLU A 50 -0.50 8.25 -21.21
N LEU A 51 0.27 8.82 -20.27
CA LEU A 51 -0.27 9.60 -19.15
C LEU A 51 -1.00 10.88 -19.62
N ARG A 52 -0.52 11.54 -20.69
CA ARG A 52 -1.22 12.69 -21.31
C ARG A 52 -2.57 12.30 -21.92
N GLY A 53 -2.70 11.06 -22.38
CA GLY A 53 -3.91 10.50 -22.96
C GLY A 53 -5.03 10.25 -21.95
N TRP A 54 -4.74 10.28 -20.65
CA TRP A 54 -5.74 10.07 -19.61
C TRP A 54 -6.83 11.17 -19.64
N PRO A 55 -8.12 10.80 -19.48
CA PRO A 55 -9.22 11.76 -19.59
C PRO A 55 -9.36 12.64 -18.33
N PHE A 56 -8.50 13.66 -18.22
CA PHE A 56 -8.56 14.66 -17.16
C PHE A 56 -9.71 15.66 -17.36
N GLN A 57 -10.43 15.96 -16.28
CA GLN A 57 -11.52 16.93 -16.22
C GLN A 57 -11.01 18.34 -15.90
N SER A 58 -9.90 18.46 -15.16
CA SER A 58 -9.27 19.75 -14.83
C SER A 58 -7.93 19.93 -15.54
N ARG A 59 -7.66 21.16 -16.00
CA ARG A 59 -6.33 21.56 -16.49
C ARG A 59 -5.96 22.94 -15.92
N PRO A 60 -4.71 23.13 -15.45
CA PRO A 60 -3.63 22.14 -15.40
C PRO A 60 -3.85 21.10 -14.28
N VAL A 61 -3.50 19.83 -14.55
CA VAL A 61 -3.68 18.70 -13.63
C VAL A 61 -2.73 18.85 -12.43
N PRO A 62 -3.23 18.87 -11.19
CA PRO A 62 -2.38 18.82 -10.00
C PRO A 62 -1.69 17.46 -9.88
N GLY A 63 -0.38 17.47 -9.64
CA GLY A 63 0.43 16.27 -9.44
C GLY A 63 0.97 16.18 -8.02
N TYR A 64 0.92 15.00 -7.43
CA TYR A 64 1.49 14.70 -6.12
C TYR A 64 2.37 13.46 -6.21
N VAL A 65 3.58 13.55 -5.65
CA VAL A 65 4.56 12.47 -5.72
C VAL A 65 5.00 12.10 -4.32
N SER A 66 4.99 10.81 -4.02
CA SER A 66 5.53 10.24 -2.79
C SER A 66 6.21 8.90 -3.11
N GLY A 67 6.85 8.28 -2.13
CA GLY A 67 7.39 6.94 -2.32
C GLY A 67 8.48 6.57 -1.31
N SER A 68 8.81 5.28 -1.29
CA SER A 68 9.86 4.71 -0.46
C SER A 68 11.21 4.61 -1.18
N ASN A 69 11.30 5.05 -2.45
CA ASN A 69 12.50 5.04 -3.27
C ASN A 69 12.90 6.47 -3.69
N PRO A 70 13.73 7.19 -2.91
CA PRO A 70 14.08 8.59 -3.16
C PRO A 70 14.72 8.87 -4.53
N PRO A 71 15.62 8.01 -5.07
CA PRO A 71 16.11 8.15 -6.45
C PRO A 71 15.00 8.19 -7.50
N GLU A 72 13.98 7.33 -7.37
CA GLU A 72 12.86 7.30 -8.30
C GLU A 72 11.92 8.49 -8.11
N VAL A 73 11.70 8.95 -6.87
CA VAL A 73 10.99 10.22 -6.61
C VAL A 73 11.70 11.38 -7.32
N ALA A 74 13.01 11.53 -7.12
CA ALA A 74 13.80 12.57 -7.76
C ALA A 74 13.79 12.46 -9.30
N ARG A 75 13.72 11.23 -9.83
CA ARG A 75 13.56 10.99 -11.26
C ARG A 75 12.21 11.49 -11.78
N VAL A 76 11.11 11.09 -11.15
CA VAL A 76 9.75 11.53 -11.53
C VAL A 76 9.64 13.05 -11.47
N LEU A 77 10.16 13.69 -10.42
CA LEU A 77 10.14 15.15 -10.28
C LEU A 77 10.95 15.87 -11.38
N ARG A 78 12.08 15.30 -11.81
CA ARG A 78 12.93 15.87 -12.86
C ARG A 78 12.36 15.65 -14.26
N GLU A 79 11.80 14.48 -14.52
CA GLU A 79 11.23 14.10 -15.82
C GLU A 79 9.78 14.56 -15.99
N TRP A 80 9.20 15.18 -14.95
CA TRP A 80 7.84 15.70 -14.99
C TRP A 80 7.65 16.66 -16.18
N PRO A 81 6.58 16.51 -16.98
CA PRO A 81 6.34 17.35 -18.13
C PRO A 81 6.36 18.85 -17.79
N ALA A 82 7.20 19.61 -18.48
CA ALA A 82 7.39 21.04 -18.22
C ALA A 82 6.14 21.89 -18.50
N ASP A 83 5.24 21.39 -19.35
CA ASP A 83 3.96 22.00 -19.67
C ASP A 83 2.84 21.65 -18.66
N TRP A 84 3.11 20.76 -17.70
CA TRP A 84 2.20 20.46 -16.60
C TRP A 84 2.48 21.35 -15.39
N ARG A 85 1.50 21.44 -14.47
CA ARG A 85 1.74 22.05 -13.16
C ARG A 85 2.82 21.24 -12.45
N LYS A 86 3.82 21.94 -11.89
CA LYS A 86 4.89 21.32 -11.10
C LYS A 86 4.28 20.45 -9.98
N PRO A 87 4.72 19.19 -9.82
CA PRO A 87 4.16 18.31 -8.82
C PRO A 87 4.62 18.72 -7.42
N ILE A 88 3.82 18.37 -6.43
CA ILE A 88 4.13 18.55 -5.01
C ILE A 88 4.67 17.21 -4.48
N GLU A 89 5.87 17.24 -3.93
CA GLU A 89 6.43 16.09 -3.23
C GLU A 89 5.84 16.01 -1.81
N LYS A 90 5.38 14.82 -1.42
CA LYS A 90 4.86 14.52 -0.08
C LYS A 90 5.75 13.49 0.60
N CYS A 91 6.76 13.97 1.32
CA CYS A 91 7.75 13.14 2.03
C CYS A 91 7.80 13.40 3.55
N ASP A 92 7.15 14.47 4.03
CA ASP A 92 7.14 14.86 5.44
C ASP A 92 5.93 14.27 6.17
N ARG A 93 6.17 13.50 7.23
CA ARG A 93 5.11 12.84 8.01
C ARG A 93 4.29 13.84 8.81
N ARG A 94 4.79 15.06 9.02
CA ARG A 94 4.08 16.14 9.70
C ARG A 94 2.96 16.75 8.85
N GLU A 95 2.98 16.49 7.54
CA GLU A 95 1.93 16.94 6.62
C GLU A 95 0.75 15.96 6.56
N LEU A 96 0.79 14.84 7.28
CA LEU A 96 -0.30 13.86 7.27
C LEU A 96 -1.51 14.36 8.07
N SER A 97 -2.69 13.89 7.69
CA SER A 97 -3.95 14.20 8.36
C SER A 97 -4.19 13.39 9.65
N ILE A 98 -3.24 12.53 10.04
CA ILE A 98 -3.33 11.65 11.22
C ILE A 98 -2.04 11.70 12.05
N PRO A 99 -2.13 11.54 13.39
CA PRO A 99 -0.95 11.33 14.23
C PRO A 99 -0.29 9.97 13.98
N LEU A 100 1.04 9.93 14.11
CA LEU A 100 1.82 8.70 14.19
C LEU A 100 2.22 8.47 15.65
N LEU A 101 1.55 7.51 16.30
CA LEU A 101 1.66 7.18 17.72
C LEU A 101 2.72 6.10 17.94
N VAL A 102 3.95 6.39 17.51
CA VAL A 102 5.12 5.50 17.66
C VAL A 102 6.30 6.30 18.20
N ASP A 103 7.30 5.62 18.75
CA ASP A 103 8.49 6.27 19.34
C ASP A 103 9.25 7.17 18.37
N PHE A 104 9.28 6.81 17.08
CA PHE A 104 10.00 7.53 16.03
C PHE A 104 9.13 7.78 14.80
N PRO A 105 8.22 8.77 14.82
CA PRO A 105 7.29 9.09 13.73
C PRO A 105 7.98 9.30 12.37
N ASP A 106 9.12 10.00 12.37
CA ASP A 106 9.86 10.34 11.14
C ASP A 106 10.47 9.11 10.44
N ARG A 107 10.57 7.97 11.14
CA ARG A 107 11.11 6.71 10.62
C ARG A 107 10.06 5.80 10.02
N VAL A 108 8.77 6.13 10.16
CA VAL A 108 7.68 5.36 9.55
C VAL A 108 7.79 5.47 8.03
N GLY A 109 7.69 4.33 7.34
CA GLY A 109 7.64 4.27 5.88
C GLY A 109 6.47 5.09 5.35
N MET A 110 6.70 5.88 4.30
CA MET A 110 5.66 6.77 3.79
C MET A 110 4.47 6.00 3.20
N ASP A 111 4.73 4.83 2.61
CA ASP A 111 3.71 3.87 2.20
C ASP A 111 2.80 3.42 3.36
N ARG A 112 3.37 3.02 4.49
CA ARG A 112 2.61 2.65 5.71
C ARG A 112 1.80 3.83 6.24
N ALA A 113 2.40 5.01 6.25
CA ALA A 113 1.72 6.22 6.73
C ALA A 113 0.54 6.63 5.84
N LEU A 114 0.69 6.53 4.51
CA LEU A 114 -0.38 6.81 3.55
C LEU A 114 -1.46 5.73 3.56
N ASN A 115 -1.09 4.45 3.73
CA ASN A 115 -2.04 3.37 4.00
C ASN A 115 -2.89 3.69 5.23
N ALA A 116 -2.27 4.20 6.29
CA ALA A 116 -2.96 4.59 7.51
C ALA A 116 -3.90 5.79 7.31
N VAL A 117 -3.51 6.80 6.52
CA VAL A 117 -4.38 7.91 6.15
C VAL A 117 -5.63 7.41 5.43
N ALA A 118 -5.47 6.51 4.45
CA ALA A 118 -6.61 5.94 3.73
C ALA A 118 -7.49 5.09 4.64
N ALA A 119 -6.90 4.23 5.46
CA ALA A 119 -7.64 3.39 6.41
C ALA A 119 -8.44 4.25 7.40
N ARG A 120 -7.87 5.35 7.90
CA ARG A 120 -8.55 6.28 8.82
C ARG A 120 -9.82 6.87 8.23
N ALA A 121 -9.84 7.14 6.92
CA ALA A 121 -11.01 7.65 6.20
C ALA A 121 -12.10 6.59 6.01
N LEU A 122 -11.79 5.31 6.19
CA LEU A 122 -12.74 4.19 6.08
C LEU A 122 -13.34 3.76 7.43
N LEU A 123 -12.82 4.27 8.56
CA LEU A 123 -13.26 3.86 9.89
C LEU A 123 -14.65 4.43 10.21
N SER A 124 -15.51 3.58 10.75
CA SER A 124 -16.71 4.03 11.47
C SER A 124 -16.33 4.54 12.86
N ALA A 125 -17.25 5.27 13.51
CA ALA A 125 -17.04 5.81 14.84
C ALA A 125 -16.63 4.71 15.86
N GLY A 126 -15.52 4.93 16.57
CA GLY A 126 -14.94 4.00 17.53
C GLY A 126 -14.33 2.73 16.93
N GLN A 127 -14.23 2.63 15.60
CA GLN A 127 -13.60 1.49 14.93
C GLN A 127 -12.09 1.69 14.79
N SER A 128 -11.35 0.58 14.81
CA SER A 128 -9.92 0.52 14.43
C SER A 128 -9.75 -0.28 13.14
N ALA A 129 -8.56 -0.27 12.56
CA ALA A 129 -8.20 -1.08 11.40
C ALA A 129 -6.89 -1.84 11.62
N VAL A 130 -6.84 -3.01 11.02
CA VAL A 130 -5.60 -3.77 10.79
C VAL A 130 -5.40 -3.79 9.27
N ILE A 131 -4.26 -3.30 8.81
CA ILE A 131 -3.93 -3.18 7.39
C ILE A 131 -2.85 -4.19 7.08
N VAL A 132 -3.10 -5.07 6.12
CA VAL A 132 -2.10 -5.99 5.58
C VAL A 132 -1.71 -5.51 4.19
N ASP A 133 -0.52 -4.94 4.05
CA ASP A 133 0.08 -4.59 2.76
C ASP A 133 1.04 -5.70 2.34
N SER A 134 0.68 -6.47 1.31
CA SER A 134 1.48 -7.58 0.81
C SER A 134 2.12 -7.21 -0.53
N GLY A 135 3.36 -6.71 -0.46
CA GLY A 135 4.20 -6.32 -1.60
C GLY A 135 5.59 -6.96 -1.52
N THR A 136 6.65 -6.17 -1.81
CA THR A 136 8.05 -6.61 -1.68
C THR A 136 8.36 -7.03 -0.24
N THR A 137 7.87 -6.25 0.71
CA THR A 137 7.72 -6.61 2.12
C THR A 137 6.24 -6.78 2.43
N VAL A 138 5.94 -7.47 3.51
CA VAL A 138 4.59 -7.51 4.05
C VAL A 138 4.55 -6.71 5.33
N THR A 139 3.61 -5.79 5.46
CA THR A 139 3.36 -5.07 6.71
C THR A 139 1.99 -5.45 7.25
N VAL A 140 1.88 -5.53 8.57
CA VAL A 140 0.61 -5.65 9.29
C VAL A 140 0.57 -4.47 10.24
N ASP A 141 -0.32 -3.52 9.98
CA ASP A 141 -0.30 -2.18 10.57
C ASP A 141 -1.61 -1.86 11.29
N VAL A 142 -1.51 -1.26 12.47
CA VAL A 142 -2.64 -0.91 13.32
C VAL A 142 -2.94 0.58 13.25
N VAL A 143 -4.20 0.91 13.00
CA VAL A 143 -4.72 2.28 12.98
C VAL A 143 -5.99 2.36 13.82
N SER A 144 -6.16 3.45 14.57
CA SER A 144 -7.43 3.77 15.21
C SER A 144 -7.83 5.20 14.94
N GLU A 145 -8.94 5.66 15.53
CA GLU A 145 -9.34 7.05 15.45
C GLU A 145 -8.27 8.03 15.94
N ALA A 146 -7.44 7.60 16.88
CA ALA A 146 -6.36 8.39 17.47
C ALA A 146 -5.15 8.53 16.54
N GLY A 147 -4.93 7.60 15.60
CA GLY A 147 -3.79 7.62 14.69
C GLY A 147 -3.22 6.24 14.38
N PHE A 148 -2.02 6.23 13.83
CA PHE A 148 -1.24 5.02 13.50
C PHE A 148 -0.45 4.54 14.72
N HIS A 149 -0.57 3.26 15.09
CA HIS A 149 0.05 2.69 16.31
C HIS A 149 1.31 1.87 16.03
N GLY A 150 1.70 1.74 14.76
CA GLY A 150 2.76 0.81 14.37
C GLY A 150 2.20 -0.53 13.93
N GLY A 151 3.03 -1.56 14.02
CA GLY A 151 2.71 -2.89 13.53
C GLY A 151 3.96 -3.70 13.21
N ALA A 152 3.78 -4.82 12.52
CA ALA A 152 4.83 -5.75 12.15
C ALA A 152 5.29 -5.60 10.68
N ILE A 153 6.56 -5.97 10.41
CA ILE A 153 7.12 -6.08 9.06
C ILE A 153 7.68 -7.50 8.90
N LEU A 154 7.33 -8.13 7.78
CA LEU A 154 7.77 -9.45 7.35
C LEU A 154 8.39 -9.35 5.93
N PRO A 155 9.29 -10.27 5.55
CA PRO A 155 9.69 -10.39 4.16
C PRO A 155 8.48 -10.79 3.30
N GLY A 156 8.35 -10.19 2.12
CA GLY A 156 7.37 -10.63 1.13
C GLY A 156 7.75 -11.97 0.52
N PHE A 157 6.85 -12.55 -0.27
CA PHE A 157 7.08 -13.86 -0.89
C PHE A 157 8.34 -13.91 -1.75
N GLU A 158 8.48 -12.95 -2.68
CA GLU A 158 9.66 -12.87 -3.58
C GLU A 158 10.96 -12.66 -2.82
N LEU A 159 10.94 -11.81 -1.79
CA LEU A 159 12.12 -11.57 -0.97
C LEU A 159 12.51 -12.84 -0.19
N SER A 160 11.54 -13.56 0.34
CA SER A 160 11.77 -14.83 1.04
C SER A 160 12.33 -15.91 0.11
N ALA A 161 11.79 -16.03 -1.11
CA ALA A 161 12.28 -16.96 -2.12
C ALA A 161 13.74 -16.64 -2.53
N LYS A 162 14.04 -15.36 -2.77
CA LYS A 162 15.39 -14.89 -3.07
C LYS A 162 16.35 -15.17 -1.92
N ALA A 163 15.95 -14.93 -0.68
CA ALA A 163 16.78 -15.21 0.48
C ALA A 163 17.11 -16.71 0.62
N LEU A 164 16.13 -17.60 0.40
CA LEU A 164 16.39 -19.05 0.45
C LEU A 164 17.34 -19.50 -0.66
N ASN A 165 17.20 -18.96 -1.88
CA ASN A 165 18.11 -19.28 -2.98
C ASN A 165 19.52 -18.73 -2.76
N GLU A 166 19.65 -17.47 -2.32
CA GLU A 166 20.95 -16.81 -2.12
C GLU A 166 21.74 -17.42 -0.96
N TYR A 167 21.08 -17.72 0.16
CA TYR A 167 21.74 -18.16 1.40
C TYR A 167 21.78 -19.68 1.58
N THR A 168 21.51 -20.46 0.53
CA THR A 168 21.65 -21.92 0.56
C THR A 168 22.29 -22.47 -0.72
N ALA A 169 22.99 -23.59 -0.62
CA ALA A 169 23.79 -24.11 -1.74
C ALA A 169 22.96 -24.79 -2.85
N LEU A 170 21.75 -25.29 -2.54
CA LEU A 170 21.02 -26.22 -3.40
C LEU A 170 19.55 -25.85 -3.64
N LEU A 171 19.02 -24.81 -2.99
CA LEU A 171 17.61 -24.45 -3.19
C LEU A 171 17.46 -23.66 -4.49
N PRO A 172 16.58 -24.08 -5.42
CA PRO A 172 16.34 -23.33 -6.65
C PRO A 172 15.60 -22.02 -6.34
N LEU A 173 15.78 -21.03 -7.21
CA LEU A 173 14.96 -19.82 -7.18
C LEU A 173 13.55 -20.16 -7.65
N ILE A 174 12.58 -19.98 -6.75
CA ILE A 174 11.15 -20.14 -7.08
C ILE A 174 10.58 -18.78 -7.50
N GLU A 175 10.12 -18.69 -8.74
CA GLU A 175 9.53 -17.47 -9.28
C GLU A 175 8.06 -17.33 -8.86
N HIS A 176 7.75 -16.20 -8.22
CA HIS A 176 6.46 -15.90 -7.60
C HIS A 176 5.28 -15.82 -8.59
N HIS A 177 5.51 -15.38 -9.83
CA HIS A 177 4.43 -15.15 -10.79
C HIS A 177 3.70 -16.43 -11.22
N ARG A 178 4.32 -17.62 -11.08
CA ARG A 178 3.69 -18.91 -11.40
C ARG A 178 2.75 -19.42 -10.32
N HIS A 179 2.73 -18.81 -9.13
CA HIS A 179 2.00 -19.32 -7.97
C HIS A 179 0.74 -18.53 -7.60
N TYR A 180 0.44 -17.44 -8.32
CA TYR A 180 -0.83 -16.74 -8.16
C TYR A 180 -2.03 -17.54 -8.66
N ASP A 181 -1.80 -18.47 -9.60
CA ASP A 181 -2.88 -19.20 -10.27
C ASP A 181 -3.28 -20.48 -9.53
N SER A 182 -2.54 -20.91 -8.49
CA SER A 182 -2.88 -22.13 -7.75
C SER A 182 -2.31 -22.18 -6.33
N THR A 183 -3.15 -22.55 -5.36
CA THR A 183 -2.75 -22.89 -3.99
C THR A 183 -1.91 -24.17 -3.98
N PRO A 184 -0.65 -24.15 -3.47
CA PRO A 184 0.16 -25.36 -3.37
C PRO A 184 -0.32 -26.29 -2.24
N PRO A 185 -0.08 -27.61 -2.32
CA PRO A 185 -0.32 -28.51 -1.19
C PRO A 185 0.52 -28.11 0.02
N SER A 186 0.04 -28.39 1.24
CA SER A 186 0.78 -28.11 2.49
C SER A 186 1.97 -29.03 2.74
N ILE A 187 2.10 -30.11 1.97
CA ILE A 187 3.21 -31.06 2.04
C ILE A 187 3.81 -31.20 0.64
N GLY A 188 4.99 -30.61 0.45
CA GLY A 188 5.77 -30.77 -0.77
C GLY A 188 6.46 -32.13 -0.84
N ARG A 189 6.43 -32.78 -2.01
CA ARG A 189 7.06 -34.10 -2.24
C ARG A 189 8.39 -34.04 -2.99
N ASN A 190 8.86 -32.85 -3.29
CA ASN A 190 10.18 -32.54 -3.84
C ASN A 190 10.61 -31.15 -3.35
N THR A 191 11.86 -30.75 -3.61
CA THR A 191 12.42 -29.49 -3.12
C THR A 191 11.61 -28.27 -3.55
N GLU A 192 11.22 -28.18 -4.83
CA GLU A 192 10.44 -27.04 -5.35
C GLU A 192 9.07 -26.96 -4.67
N ALA A 193 8.35 -28.08 -4.59
CA ALA A 193 7.05 -28.14 -3.94
C ALA A 193 7.14 -27.86 -2.43
N ALA A 194 8.22 -28.28 -1.77
CA ALA A 194 8.44 -27.99 -0.35
C ALA A 194 8.72 -26.50 -0.13
N LEU A 195 9.49 -25.85 -1.01
CA LEU A 195 9.69 -24.40 -1.00
C LEU A 195 8.40 -23.64 -1.25
N SER A 196 7.66 -23.96 -2.31
CA SER A 196 6.38 -23.32 -2.61
C SER A 196 5.40 -23.49 -1.45
N SER A 197 5.35 -24.67 -0.83
CA SER A 197 4.49 -24.95 0.31
C SER A 197 4.88 -24.13 1.54
N GLY A 198 6.16 -24.15 1.93
CA GLY A 198 6.66 -23.42 3.09
C GLY A 198 6.53 -21.91 2.94
N LEU A 199 6.87 -21.37 1.76
CA LEU A 199 6.73 -19.94 1.46
C LEU A 199 5.26 -19.51 1.48
N TYR A 200 4.37 -20.27 0.84
CA TYR A 200 2.95 -19.92 0.75
C TYR A 200 2.24 -20.05 2.10
N TRP A 201 2.28 -21.24 2.71
CA TRP A 201 1.56 -21.51 3.96
C TRP A 201 2.21 -20.85 5.17
N GLY A 202 3.54 -20.67 5.15
CA GLY A 202 4.24 -19.87 6.14
C GLY A 202 3.81 -18.40 6.08
N HIS A 203 3.69 -17.85 4.86
CA HIS A 203 3.20 -16.48 4.68
C HIS A 203 1.75 -16.32 5.17
N VAL A 204 0.84 -17.21 4.77
CA VAL A 204 -0.56 -17.22 5.25
C VAL A 204 -0.62 -17.34 6.77
N GLY A 205 0.16 -18.26 7.37
CA GLY A 205 0.19 -18.46 8.81
C GLY A 205 0.69 -17.23 9.57
N ALA A 206 1.81 -16.64 9.13
CA ALA A 206 2.40 -15.47 9.76
C ALA A 206 1.45 -14.27 9.75
N VAL A 207 0.80 -13.99 8.61
CA VAL A 207 -0.17 -12.89 8.51
C VAL A 207 -1.38 -13.15 9.40
N LYS A 208 -1.94 -14.37 9.39
CA LYS A 208 -3.09 -14.71 10.24
C LYS A 208 -2.80 -14.54 11.72
N GLU A 209 -1.62 -14.95 12.17
CA GLU A 209 -1.20 -14.82 13.56
C GLU A 209 -1.04 -13.35 13.96
N LEU A 210 -0.37 -12.54 13.13
CA LEU A 210 -0.20 -11.10 13.39
C LEU A 210 -1.55 -10.38 13.45
N VAL A 211 -2.42 -10.60 12.46
CA VAL A 211 -3.77 -10.03 12.44
C VAL A 211 -4.55 -10.42 13.70
N ALA A 212 -4.46 -11.69 14.13
CA ALA A 212 -5.14 -12.17 15.31
C ALA A 212 -4.64 -11.48 16.59
N ARG A 213 -3.31 -11.41 16.78
CA ARG A 213 -2.70 -10.77 17.96
C ARG A 213 -2.99 -9.28 18.03
N GLU A 214 -2.77 -8.56 16.94
CA GLU A 214 -3.03 -7.12 16.89
C GLU A 214 -4.52 -6.81 17.12
N SER A 215 -5.41 -7.63 16.56
CA SER A 215 -6.86 -7.52 16.82
C SER A 215 -7.22 -7.80 18.28
N GLU A 216 -6.52 -8.71 18.95
CA GLU A 216 -6.74 -9.01 20.37
C GLU A 216 -6.22 -7.89 21.27
N GLU A 217 -5.02 -7.37 21.01
CA GLU A 217 -4.44 -6.23 21.73
C GLU A 217 -5.33 -4.98 21.63
N LEU A 218 -5.87 -4.69 20.44
CA LEU A 218 -6.85 -3.63 20.23
C LEU A 218 -8.11 -3.80 21.07
N ARG A 219 -8.58 -5.05 21.25
CA ARG A 219 -9.76 -5.34 22.09
C ARG A 219 -9.44 -5.23 23.57
N ALA A 220 -8.30 -5.75 24.01
CA ALA A 220 -7.88 -5.75 25.41
C ALA A 220 -7.64 -4.33 25.96
N GLY A 221 -7.17 -3.41 25.11
CA GLY A 221 -7.00 -2.00 25.45
C GLY A 221 -8.30 -1.19 25.56
N SER A 222 -9.45 -1.79 25.25
CA SER A 222 -10.75 -1.12 25.32
C SER A 222 -11.67 -1.73 26.38
N THR A 223 -12.26 -0.87 27.21
CA THR A 223 -13.33 -1.24 28.16
C THR A 223 -14.74 -1.09 27.57
N ALA A 224 -14.88 -0.56 26.35
CA ALA A 224 -16.17 -0.37 25.68
C ALA A 224 -16.39 -1.42 24.58
N PRO A 225 -17.65 -1.80 24.30
CA PRO A 225 -17.99 -2.69 23.18
C PRO A 225 -17.77 -1.95 21.86
N PHE A 226 -16.53 -1.92 21.37
CA PHE A 226 -16.23 -1.40 20.04
C PHE A 226 -16.51 -2.44 18.96
N PRO A 227 -16.83 -2.00 17.73
CA PRO A 227 -16.89 -2.90 16.58
C PRO A 227 -15.54 -3.62 16.38
N PRO A 228 -15.54 -4.83 15.79
CA PRO A 228 -14.30 -5.50 15.42
C PRO A 228 -13.47 -4.60 14.48
N PRO A 229 -12.13 -4.72 14.53
CA PRO A 229 -11.27 -3.94 13.65
C PRO A 229 -11.60 -4.24 12.18
N LEU A 230 -11.61 -3.18 11.36
CA LEU A 230 -11.70 -3.30 9.92
C LEU A 230 -10.39 -3.91 9.40
N LEU A 231 -10.46 -5.11 8.86
CA LEU A 231 -9.32 -5.74 8.19
C LEU A 231 -9.24 -5.24 6.75
N ILE A 232 -8.11 -4.66 6.37
CA ILE A 232 -7.85 -4.14 5.02
C ILE A 232 -6.69 -4.92 4.40
N LEU A 233 -6.84 -5.34 3.15
CA LEU A 233 -5.79 -5.98 2.35
C LEU A 233 -5.40 -5.08 1.19
N THR A 234 -4.10 -4.85 1.00
CA THR A 234 -3.53 -4.10 -0.12
C THR A 234 -2.22 -4.70 -0.60
N GLY A 235 -1.65 -4.14 -1.67
CA GLY A 235 -0.42 -4.65 -2.27
C GLY A 235 -0.65 -5.73 -3.32
N GLY A 236 0.38 -5.98 -4.14
CA GLY A 236 0.29 -6.85 -5.31
C GLY A 236 0.02 -8.32 -4.98
N ALA A 237 0.48 -8.79 -3.82
CA ALA A 237 0.35 -10.16 -3.37
C ALA A 237 -0.85 -10.39 -2.42
N ALA A 238 -1.61 -9.36 -2.06
CA ALA A 238 -2.73 -9.50 -1.12
C ALA A 238 -3.84 -10.43 -1.61
N ARG A 239 -4.00 -10.59 -2.93
CA ARG A 239 -4.99 -11.54 -3.50
C ARG A 239 -4.75 -12.99 -3.06
N LEU A 240 -3.50 -13.35 -2.76
CA LEU A 240 -3.15 -14.68 -2.22
C LEU A 240 -3.72 -14.89 -0.80
N LEU A 241 -3.86 -13.82 -0.04
CA LEU A 241 -4.29 -13.85 1.35
C LEU A 241 -5.81 -13.78 1.50
N MET A 242 -6.51 -13.21 0.51
CA MET A 242 -7.97 -13.01 0.55
C MET A 242 -8.79 -14.26 0.94
N PRO A 243 -8.51 -15.47 0.40
CA PRO A 243 -9.26 -16.66 0.79
C PRO A 243 -9.11 -17.06 2.26
N TYR A 244 -8.07 -16.58 2.95
CA TYR A 244 -7.71 -16.97 4.32
C TYR A 244 -8.01 -15.90 5.37
N LEU A 245 -8.45 -14.72 4.94
CA LEU A 245 -8.79 -13.58 5.77
C LEU A 245 -10.24 -13.13 5.47
N PRO A 246 -11.24 -13.92 5.88
CA PRO A 246 -12.64 -13.64 5.58
C PRO A 246 -13.07 -12.30 6.19
N GLY A 247 -13.87 -11.53 5.43
CA GLY A 247 -14.33 -10.20 5.85
C GLY A 247 -13.31 -9.08 5.63
N ALA A 248 -12.10 -9.38 5.15
CA ALA A 248 -11.15 -8.36 4.75
C ALA A 248 -11.67 -7.55 3.56
N ARG A 249 -11.53 -6.23 3.65
CA ARG A 249 -11.77 -5.30 2.56
C ARG A 249 -10.51 -5.21 1.69
N PHE A 250 -10.64 -5.50 0.39
CA PHE A 250 -9.51 -5.40 -0.53
C PHE A 250 -9.47 -4.01 -1.18
N GLU A 251 -8.39 -3.27 -0.94
CA GLU A 251 -8.13 -1.93 -1.49
C GLU A 251 -6.76 -1.94 -2.20
N PRO A 252 -6.68 -2.26 -3.50
CA PRO A 252 -5.41 -2.54 -4.18
C PRO A 252 -4.45 -1.35 -4.27
N MET A 253 -4.95 -0.11 -4.08
CA MET A 253 -4.20 1.12 -4.23
C MET A 253 -4.26 1.99 -2.98
N LEU A 254 -4.28 1.37 -1.79
CA LEU A 254 -4.55 2.05 -0.52
C LEU A 254 -3.61 3.24 -0.24
N ALA A 255 -2.29 3.08 -0.44
CA ALA A 255 -1.33 4.17 -0.27
C ALA A 255 -1.58 5.34 -1.24
N LEU A 256 -1.88 5.05 -2.50
CA LEU A 256 -2.21 6.06 -3.51
C LEU A 256 -3.55 6.76 -3.18
N GLN A 257 -4.56 6.01 -2.71
CA GLN A 257 -5.81 6.56 -2.22
C GLN A 257 -5.57 7.48 -1.02
N GLY A 258 -4.65 7.13 -0.11
CA GLY A 258 -4.27 7.96 1.03
C GLY A 258 -3.61 9.26 0.60
N LEU A 259 -2.69 9.19 -0.36
CA LEU A 259 -2.05 10.38 -0.92
C LEU A 259 -3.06 11.28 -1.65
N ALA A 260 -3.94 10.68 -2.46
CA ALA A 260 -5.00 11.42 -3.15
C ALA A 260 -5.97 12.06 -2.15
N HIS A 261 -6.35 11.35 -1.08
CA HIS A 261 -7.25 11.86 -0.06
C HIS A 261 -6.64 13.04 0.69
N LEU A 262 -5.35 12.97 1.02
CA LEU A 262 -4.61 14.10 1.58
C LEU A 262 -4.59 15.29 0.62
N ALA A 263 -4.24 15.04 -0.65
CA ALA A 263 -4.12 16.06 -1.67
C ALA A 263 -5.44 16.81 -1.94
N PHE A 264 -6.57 16.10 -2.07
CA PHE A 264 -7.87 16.74 -2.30
C PHE A 264 -8.26 17.69 -1.16
N ARG A 265 -7.94 17.34 0.09
CA ARG A 265 -8.22 18.19 1.26
C ARG A 265 -7.35 19.45 1.34
N GLU A 266 -6.17 19.45 0.72
CA GLU A 266 -5.33 20.64 0.61
C GLU A 266 -5.79 21.59 -0.50
N THR A 267 -6.60 21.09 -1.44
CA THR A 267 -7.09 21.85 -2.60
C THR A 267 -8.54 22.30 -2.52
N ALA A 268 -9.30 21.82 -1.53
CA ALA A 268 -10.69 22.18 -1.25
C ALA A 268 -10.78 23.51 -0.47
#